data_AF-A0A9E3RKL8-F1
#
_entry.id   AF-A0A9E3RKL8-F1
#
_cell.length_a   1.000
_cell.length_b   1.000
_cell.length_c   1.000
_cell.angle_alpha   90.00
_cell.angle_beta   90.00
_cell.angle_gamma   90.00
#
_symmetry.space_group_name_H-M   'P 1'
#
loop_
_entity.id
_entity.type
_entity.pdbx_description
1 polymer ?
#
loop_
_entity_poly.entity_id
_entity_poly.type
_entity_poly.pdbx_seq_one_letter_code
_entity_poly.pdbx_strand_id
1 'polypeptide(L)'
;MFTDATLNTDNYYFNYTILILLILSTNLTQYQYDEIENFGEVIENYIEVLFNREFLYNNPSIINIDEVLMSKFVALKLSVILLYSPEWTIKLKLNSIQVEEIRTKARNILEELQIEYIEPLKFARQFISIDWL
;
A
#
# COMPACT_ATOMS: atom_id res chain seq x y z
N MET A 1 -19.91 14.47 -22.63
CA MET A 1 -18.58 14.00 -23.05
C MET A 1 -17.64 14.25 -21.89
N PHE A 2 -17.59 13.33 -20.92
CA PHE A 2 -16.77 13.38 -19.71
C PHE A 2 -16.46 11.93 -19.36
N THR A 3 -15.43 11.32 -19.95
CA THR A 3 -15.22 9.87 -19.75
C THR A 3 -13.77 9.39 -19.69
N ASP A 4 -12.73 10.21 -19.90
CA ASP A 4 -11.36 9.67 -19.92
C ASP A 4 -10.46 10.08 -18.74
N ALA A 5 -10.73 11.20 -18.06
CA ALA A 5 -9.85 11.68 -16.99
C ALA A 5 -10.06 10.94 -15.66
N THR A 6 -11.30 10.61 -15.30
CA THR A 6 -11.63 9.90 -14.04
C THR A 6 -11.17 8.45 -14.06
N LEU A 7 -11.30 7.75 -15.19
CA LEU A 7 -10.85 6.36 -15.33
C LEU A 7 -9.34 6.20 -15.12
N ASN A 8 -8.57 7.22 -15.51
CA ASN A 8 -7.12 7.22 -15.38
C ASN A 8 -6.68 7.49 -13.93
N THR A 9 -7.38 8.40 -13.24
CA THR A 9 -7.11 8.73 -11.84
C THR A 9 -7.55 7.63 -10.87
N ASP A 10 -8.68 6.97 -11.12
CA ASP A 10 -9.17 5.88 -10.29
C ASP A 10 -8.24 4.67 -10.36
N ASN A 11 -7.79 4.31 -11.58
CA ASN A 11 -6.77 3.26 -11.78
C ASN A 11 -5.43 3.63 -11.12
N TYR A 12 -5.05 4.90 -11.18
CA TYR A 12 -3.85 5.39 -10.52
C TYR A 12 -3.93 5.15 -9.00
N TYR A 13 -4.96 5.66 -8.32
CA TYR A 13 -5.08 5.50 -6.87
C TYR A 13 -5.29 4.05 -6.44
N PHE A 14 -6.03 3.28 -7.24
CA PHE A 14 -6.16 1.83 -7.05
C PHE A 14 -4.78 1.16 -7.06
N ASN A 15 -4.01 1.37 -8.13
CA ASN A 15 -2.71 0.72 -8.28
C ASN A 15 -1.74 1.10 -7.16
N TYR A 16 -1.70 2.37 -6.73
CA TYR A 16 -0.88 2.76 -5.58
C TYR A 16 -1.35 2.14 -4.27
N THR A 17 -2.66 2.00 -4.08
CA THR A 17 -3.21 1.33 -2.89
C THR A 17 -2.78 -0.13 -2.85
N ILE A 18 -2.91 -0.83 -3.99
CA ILE A 18 -2.46 -2.22 -4.12
C ILE A 18 -0.95 -2.34 -3.93
N LEU A 19 -0.16 -1.45 -4.54
CA LEU A 19 1.30 -1.45 -4.37
C LEU A 19 1.70 -1.31 -2.91
N ILE A 20 1.10 -0.37 -2.17
CA ILE A 20 1.38 -0.19 -0.73
C ILE A 20 1.05 -1.47 0.04
N LEU A 21 -0.10 -2.09 -0.22
CA LEU A 21 -0.47 -3.36 0.42
C LEU A 21 0.50 -4.50 0.07
N LEU A 22 0.96 -4.59 -1.18
CA LEU A 22 1.94 -5.58 -1.62
C LEU A 22 3.29 -5.36 -0.94
N ILE A 23 3.78 -4.12 -0.85
CA ILE A 23 5.01 -3.79 -0.13
C ILE A 23 4.86 -4.21 1.34
N LEU A 24 3.79 -3.74 1.99
CA LEU A 24 3.58 -3.95 3.43
C LEU A 24 3.31 -5.41 3.79
N SER A 25 2.85 -6.26 2.86
CA SER A 25 2.62 -7.70 3.08
C SER A 25 3.85 -8.57 2.79
N THR A 26 4.84 -8.03 2.07
CA THR A 26 6.02 -8.76 1.60
C THR A 26 7.10 -8.87 2.69
N ASN A 27 7.82 -9.99 2.70
CA ASN A 27 9.05 -10.10 3.48
C ASN A 27 10.19 -9.35 2.77
N LEU A 28 10.55 -8.20 3.32
CA LEU A 28 11.48 -7.27 2.68
C LEU A 28 12.97 -7.60 2.91
N THR A 29 13.31 -8.67 3.63
CA THR A 29 14.71 -9.00 3.98
C THR A 29 15.64 -9.18 2.79
N GLN A 30 15.10 -9.57 1.62
CA GLN A 30 15.86 -9.85 0.40
C GLN A 30 16.10 -8.63 -0.50
N TYR A 31 15.41 -7.52 -0.26
CA TYR A 31 15.51 -6.31 -1.08
C TYR A 31 16.76 -5.51 -0.72
N GLN A 32 17.29 -4.76 -1.67
CA GLN A 32 18.40 -3.83 -1.47
C GLN A 32 17.94 -2.56 -0.74
N TYR A 33 18.89 -1.79 -0.20
CA TYR A 33 18.55 -0.62 0.63
C TYR A 33 17.86 0.49 -0.16
N ASP A 34 18.30 0.76 -1.38
CA ASP A 34 17.68 1.66 -2.34
C ASP A 34 16.24 1.25 -2.70
N GLU A 35 15.99 -0.05 -2.92
CA GLU A 35 14.63 -0.57 -3.15
C GLU A 35 13.72 -0.30 -1.94
N ILE A 36 14.25 -0.43 -0.72
CA ILE A 36 13.51 -0.17 0.52
C ILE A 36 13.25 1.32 0.73
N GLU A 37 14.19 2.19 0.36
CA GLU A 37 13.98 3.64 0.39
C GLU A 37 12.87 4.04 -0.59
N ASN A 38 12.90 3.51 -1.82
CA ASN A 38 11.85 3.73 -2.82
C ASN A 38 10.46 3.27 -2.33
N PHE A 39 10.38 2.09 -1.70
CA PHE A 39 9.15 1.61 -1.07
C PHE A 39 8.67 2.53 0.04
N GLY A 40 9.61 2.99 0.88
CA GLY A 40 9.35 3.94 1.94
C GLY A 40 8.74 5.23 1.43
N GLU A 41 9.33 5.83 0.39
CA GLU A 41 8.85 7.06 -0.23
C GLU A 41 7.41 6.91 -0.76
N VAL A 42 7.11 5.79 -1.43
CA VAL A 42 5.74 5.53 -1.90
C VAL A 42 4.77 5.41 -0.74
N ILE A 43 5.11 4.67 0.31
CA ILE A 43 4.23 4.55 1.47
C ILE A 43 4.01 5.93 2.10
N GLU A 44 5.08 6.69 2.34
CA GLU A 44 5.03 8.00 2.99
C GLU A 44 4.16 9.00 2.22
N ASN A 45 4.31 9.03 0.90
CA ASN A 45 3.59 9.97 0.03
C ASN A 45 2.08 9.70 -0.04
N TYR A 46 1.64 8.45 0.14
CA TYR A 46 0.28 8.06 -0.23
C TYR A 46 -0.54 7.44 0.90
N ILE A 47 0.06 6.79 1.90
CA ILE A 47 -0.71 6.00 2.88
C ILE A 47 -1.65 6.88 3.72
N GLU A 48 -1.25 8.12 4.05
CA GLU A 48 -2.07 9.00 4.87
C GLU A 48 -3.39 9.39 4.19
N VAL A 49 -3.35 9.53 2.86
CA VAL A 49 -4.47 9.91 2.01
C VAL A 49 -5.26 8.68 1.57
N LEU A 50 -4.60 7.72 0.92
CA LEU A 50 -5.26 6.57 0.29
C LEU A 50 -5.92 5.64 1.32
N PHE A 51 -5.44 5.60 2.56
CA PHE A 51 -5.99 4.76 3.63
C PHE A 51 -6.83 5.60 4.61
N ASN A 52 -7.16 6.84 4.23
CA ASN A 52 -8.07 7.69 5.00
C ASN A 52 -9.53 7.26 4.80
N ARG A 53 -10.28 7.23 5.89
CA ARG A 53 -11.72 6.92 5.87
C ARG A 53 -12.49 7.82 4.89
N GLU A 54 -12.26 9.13 4.94
CA GLU A 54 -12.93 10.11 4.09
C GLU A 54 -12.62 9.87 2.61
N PHE A 55 -11.35 9.61 2.29
CA PHE A 55 -10.93 9.31 0.92
C PHE A 55 -11.58 8.03 0.40
N LEU A 56 -11.52 6.94 1.16
CA LEU A 56 -12.10 5.66 0.77
C LEU A 56 -13.62 5.73 0.61
N TYR A 57 -14.31 6.45 1.50
CA TYR A 57 -15.75 6.66 1.43
C TYR A 57 -16.16 7.47 0.19
N ASN A 58 -15.41 8.52 -0.15
CA ASN A 58 -15.71 9.39 -1.28
C ASN A 58 -15.30 8.81 -2.63
N ASN A 59 -14.51 7.73 -2.65
CA ASN A 59 -14.03 7.10 -3.88
C ASN A 59 -14.33 5.59 -3.91
N PRO A 60 -15.61 5.19 -3.86
CA PRO A 60 -16.00 3.78 -3.85
C PRO A 60 -15.70 3.05 -5.17
N SER A 61 -15.43 3.79 -6.25
CA SER A 61 -15.02 3.24 -7.55
C SER A 61 -13.59 2.70 -7.55
N ILE A 62 -12.73 3.19 -6.65
CA ILE A 62 -11.33 2.76 -6.56
C ILE A 62 -11.27 1.34 -6.02
N ILE A 63 -11.96 1.08 -4.91
CA ILE A 63 -12.04 -0.22 -4.27
C ILE A 63 -13.45 -0.35 -3.71
N ASN A 64 -14.11 -1.48 -4.00
CA ASN A 64 -15.41 -1.79 -3.40
C ASN A 64 -15.24 -2.11 -1.90
N ILE A 65 -15.14 -1.06 -1.08
CA ILE A 65 -14.85 -1.14 0.35
C ILE A 65 -16.14 -1.00 1.15
N ASP A 66 -16.44 -2.01 1.97
CA ASP A 66 -17.45 -1.88 3.01
C ASP A 66 -16.87 -1.25 4.30
N GLU A 67 -17.74 -0.94 5.25
CA GLU A 67 -17.36 -0.35 6.54
C GLU A 67 -16.33 -1.17 7.33
N VAL A 68 -16.37 -2.50 7.19
CA VAL A 68 -15.46 -3.42 7.89
C VAL A 68 -14.06 -3.31 7.28
N LEU A 69 -13.97 -3.36 5.96
CA LEU A 69 -12.73 -3.25 5.22
C LEU A 69 -12.14 -1.85 5.37
N MET A 70 -12.96 -0.80 5.35
CA MET A 70 -12.52 0.58 5.61
C MET A 70 -11.85 0.71 6.98
N SER A 71 -12.41 0.05 8.01
CA SER A 71 -11.83 0.03 9.35
C SER A 71 -10.46 -0.67 9.38
N LYS A 72 -10.26 -1.71 8.55
CA LYS A 72 -8.97 -2.41 8.39
C LYS A 72 -7.92 -1.53 7.74
N PHE A 73 -8.28 -0.79 6.69
CA PHE A 73 -7.40 0.21 6.06
C PHE A 73 -6.94 1.27 7.06
N VAL A 74 -7.86 1.86 7.83
CA VAL A 74 -7.53 2.87 8.85
C VAL A 74 -6.64 2.27 9.94
N ALA A 75 -6.92 1.04 10.39
CA ALA A 75 -6.10 0.37 11.39
C ALA A 75 -4.67 0.07 10.89
N LEU A 76 -4.52 -0.34 9.62
CA LEU A 76 -3.23 -0.55 8.99
C LEU A 76 -2.45 0.77 8.88
N LYS A 77 -3.11 1.84 8.40
CA LYS A 77 -2.53 3.19 8.33
C LYS A 77 -1.92 3.61 9.67
N LEU A 78 -2.69 3.51 10.75
CA LEU A 78 -2.21 3.89 12.09
C LEU A 78 -1.00 3.05 12.52
N SER A 79 -0.99 1.74 12.24
CA SER A 79 0.17 0.89 12.56
C SER A 79 1.43 1.29 11.80
N VAL A 80 1.30 1.67 10.52
CA VAL A 80 2.43 2.12 9.70
C VAL A 80 2.93 3.49 10.15
N ILE A 81 2.04 4.45 10.41
CA ILE A 81 2.44 5.78 10.90
C ILE A 81 3.18 5.67 12.25
N LEU A 82 2.83 4.70 13.10
CA LEU A 82 3.57 4.46 14.35
C LEU A 82 5.01 3.96 14.15
N LEU A 83 5.37 3.50 12.94
CA LEU A 83 6.77 3.22 12.60
C LEU A 83 7.55 4.49 12.26
N TYR A 84 6.88 5.58 11.89
CA TYR A 84 7.53 6.80 11.39
C TYR A 84 8.47 7.37 12.44
N SER A 85 9.74 7.38 12.06
CA SER A 85 10.89 7.77 12.85
C SER A 85 12.10 7.80 11.90
N PRO A 86 13.25 8.36 12.32
CA PRO A 86 14.47 8.22 11.53
C PRO A 86 14.71 6.74 11.17
N GLU A 87 15.04 6.48 9.90
CA GLU A 87 15.33 5.14 9.38
C GLU A 87 14.14 4.15 9.47
N TRP A 88 12.90 4.63 9.51
CA TRP A 88 11.72 3.75 9.61
C TRP A 88 11.60 2.77 8.43
N THR A 89 12.06 3.15 7.24
CA THR A 89 12.09 2.30 6.05
C THR A 89 12.94 1.05 6.27
N ILE A 90 14.09 1.19 6.95
CA ILE A 90 14.94 0.07 7.37
C ILE A 90 14.20 -0.83 8.37
N LYS A 91 13.34 -0.27 9.22
CA LYS A 91 12.56 -1.05 10.18
C LYS A 91 11.59 -2.00 9.50
N LEU A 92 11.03 -1.66 8.34
CA LEU A 92 10.16 -2.57 7.56
C LEU A 92 10.89 -3.85 7.13
N LYS A 93 12.22 -3.79 7.03
CA LYS A 93 13.08 -4.92 6.69
C LYS A 93 13.31 -5.87 7.88
N LEU A 94 13.02 -5.42 9.10
CA LEU A 94 13.24 -6.19 10.32
C LEU A 94 12.07 -7.14 10.58
N ASN A 95 12.37 -8.32 11.12
CA ASN A 95 11.36 -9.27 11.60
C ASN A 95 10.94 -8.96 13.04
N SER A 96 10.44 -7.74 13.26
CA SER A 96 9.88 -7.35 14.55
C SER A 96 8.40 -7.76 14.64
N ILE A 97 7.88 -7.90 15.87
CA ILE A 97 6.46 -8.21 16.11
C ILE A 97 5.57 -7.15 15.45
N GLN A 98 5.93 -5.87 15.60
CA GLN A 98 5.18 -4.75 15.01
C GLN A 98 5.12 -4.84 13.48
N VAL A 99 6.22 -5.21 12.82
CA VAL A 99 6.26 -5.36 11.35
C VAL A 99 5.48 -6.59 10.90
N GLU A 100 5.49 -7.69 11.65
CA GLU A 100 4.68 -8.86 11.31
C GLU A 100 3.18 -8.59 11.47
N GLU A 101 2.77 -7.79 12.46
CA GLU A 101 1.39 -7.33 12.60
C GLU A 101 0.95 -6.49 11.39
N ILE A 102 1.81 -5.59 10.91
CA ILE A 102 1.57 -4.80 9.69
C ILE A 102 1.45 -5.72 8.47
N ARG A 103 2.37 -6.67 8.31
CA ARG A 103 2.34 -7.68 7.23
C ARG A 103 1.04 -8.46 7.24
N THR A 104 0.63 -8.94 8.40
CA THR A 104 -0.61 -9.72 8.56
C THR A 104 -1.83 -8.89 8.19
N LYS A 105 -1.92 -7.64 8.66
CA LYS A 105 -3.02 -6.73 8.32
C LYS A 105 -3.10 -6.46 6.82
N ALA A 106 -1.95 -6.21 6.17
CA ALA A 106 -1.89 -5.96 4.74
C ALA A 106 -2.31 -7.19 3.92
N ARG A 107 -1.86 -8.40 4.30
CA ARG A 107 -2.29 -9.66 3.67
C ARG A 107 -3.80 -9.87 3.78
N ASN A 108 -4.37 -9.70 4.96
CA ASN A 108 -5.80 -9.87 5.16
C ASN A 108 -6.63 -8.91 4.28
N ILE A 109 -6.18 -7.67 4.11
CA ILE A 109 -6.84 -6.71 3.22
C ILE A 109 -6.75 -7.17 1.76
N LEU A 110 -5.58 -7.63 1.29
CA LEU A 110 -5.41 -8.16 -0.07
C LEU A 110 -6.32 -9.37 -0.33
N GLU A 111 -6.42 -10.29 0.64
CA GLU A 111 -7.28 -11.48 0.57
C GLU A 111 -8.77 -11.09 0.44
N GLU A 112 -9.24 -10.13 1.24
CA GLU A 112 -10.62 -9.64 1.17
C GLU A 112 -10.93 -8.91 -0.13
N LEU A 113 -9.92 -8.25 -0.71
CA LEU A 113 -10.00 -7.64 -2.02
C LEU A 113 -9.84 -8.64 -3.17
N GLN A 114 -9.57 -9.90 -2.87
CA GLN A 114 -9.32 -10.96 -3.85
C GLN A 114 -8.16 -10.61 -4.80
N ILE A 115 -7.16 -9.91 -4.28
CA ILE A 115 -5.97 -9.52 -5.03
C ILE A 115 -4.91 -10.60 -4.81
N GLU A 116 -4.53 -11.26 -5.91
CA GLU A 116 -3.44 -12.21 -5.88
C GLU A 116 -2.10 -11.51 -5.57
N TYR A 117 -1.25 -12.21 -4.83
CA TYR A 117 0.07 -11.69 -4.52
C TYR A 117 0.90 -11.55 -5.80
N ILE A 118 1.33 -10.32 -6.07
CA ILE A 118 2.34 -9.99 -7.08
C ILE A 118 3.50 -9.33 -6.34
N GLU A 119 4.72 -9.74 -6.66
CA GLU A 119 5.91 -9.13 -6.07
C GLU A 119 5.93 -7.60 -6.33
N PRO A 120 6.20 -6.75 -5.30
CA PRO A 120 6.09 -5.29 -5.40
C PRO A 120 6.80 -4.63 -6.61
N LEU A 121 8.05 -4.99 -6.91
CA LEU A 121 8.79 -4.40 -8.03
C LEU A 121 8.16 -4.80 -9.37
N LYS A 122 7.75 -6.07 -9.51
CA LYS A 122 7.02 -6.53 -10.70
C LYS A 122 5.71 -5.76 -10.86
N PHE A 123 4.95 -5.56 -9.78
CA PHE A 123 3.71 -4.81 -9.83
C PHE A 123 3.95 -3.34 -10.25
N ALA A 124 4.92 -2.67 -9.63
CA ALA A 124 5.26 -1.28 -9.95
C ALA A 124 5.62 -1.08 -11.43
N ARG A 125 6.44 -1.99 -12.00
CA ARG A 125 6.80 -1.94 -13.42
C ARG A 125 5.62 -2.19 -14.35
N GLN A 126 4.74 -3.13 -14.00
CA GLN A 126 3.63 -3.52 -14.87
C GLN A 126 2.46 -2.53 -14.86
N PHE A 127 2.13 -1.97 -13.69
CA PHE A 127 0.87 -1.23 -13.50
C PHE A 127 1.04 0.24 -13.17
N ILE A 128 2.24 0.66 -12.75
CA ILE A 128 2.52 2.06 -12.35
C ILE A 128 3.61 2.68 -13.25
N SER A 129 4.33 1.86 -14.03
CA SER A 129 5.41 2.30 -14.91
C SER A 129 6.56 2.99 -14.17
N ILE A 130 6.80 2.60 -12.91
CA ILE A 130 7.97 3.05 -12.17
C ILE A 130 9.11 2.07 -12.42
N ASP A 131 10.27 2.61 -12.81
CA ASP A 131 11.51 1.85 -12.89
C ASP A 131 12.41 2.25 -11.71
N TRP A 132 12.54 1.34 -10.75
CA TRP A 132 13.41 1.48 -9.57
C TRP A 132 14.72 0.70 -9.74
N LEU A 133 15.08 0.35 -10.97
CA LEU A 133 16.32 -0.33 -11.36
C LEU A 133 17.42 0.63 -11.85
#